data_AF-A0A1I2B024-F1
#
_entry.id   AF-A0A1I2B024-F1
#
_cell.length_a   1.000
_cell.length_b   1.000
_cell.length_c   1.000
_cell.angle_alpha   90.00
_cell.angle_beta   90.00
_cell.angle_gamma   90.00
#
_symmetry.space_group_name_H-M   'P 1'
#
loop_
_entity.id
_entity.type
_entity.pdbx_description
1 polymer ?
#
loop_
_entity_poly.entity_id
_entity_poly.type
_entity_poly.pdbx_seq_one_letter_code
_entity_poly.pdbx_strand_id
1 'polypeptide(L)'
;MFGVPVEVLVGASVLTGLALLGGLLLAVRASGRRAARRRATAARGGGATPAIPTPRRPVDGAGPEGPIPFAEPGLRGPAFQYGGDGPGFPVDAPFVVVSIETTGLAPDADDRIVEIAVVRVDGSGVGDEYATLLAPGRDVGPALVHGISPSEVLRAPTFGDVAGELLDRLDGAVVVAHNAAVVERFLTAEFGRLGVVLPLNPALCTRWLARRTVRAPDQRLDTLARVLGVPVPDARSALTEARTVAAVLPRLLAALPEPPRFLTGLRPLPELEVTAAPAARFGELRPGARSWTASMLDGLPRAVVDAPTADAQRYVDALLTALTDDRILGGEGLLLERLAASAGIGSDQVAALHRRILGHLRAGALANSILTTAELRQLKTAASGLGQADFFDDLRPTSPQDLMAARLR
;
A
#
# COMPACT_ATOMS: atom_id res chain seq x y z
N MET A 1 3.02 -23.58 16.67
CA MET A 1 2.76 -22.52 17.67
C MET A 1 1.43 -21.91 17.28
N PHE A 2 0.34 -22.34 17.91
CA PHE A 2 -1.01 -22.04 17.44
C PHE A 2 -1.33 -20.56 17.71
N GLY A 3 -1.48 -19.77 16.64
CA GLY A 3 -1.97 -18.39 16.73
C GLY A 3 -3.36 -18.39 17.34
N VAL A 4 -3.57 -17.53 18.33
CA VAL A 4 -4.91 -17.24 18.82
C VAL A 4 -5.52 -16.26 17.81
N PRO A 5 -6.70 -16.55 17.23
CA PRO A 5 -7.31 -15.65 16.26
C PRO A 5 -7.45 -14.26 16.89
N VAL A 6 -7.15 -13.20 16.11
CA VAL A 6 -7.30 -11.78 16.52
C VAL A 6 -8.68 -11.51 17.16
N GLU A 7 -9.67 -12.33 16.78
CA GLU A 7 -11.00 -12.43 17.37
C GLU A 7 -11.02 -12.51 18.91
N VAL A 8 -10.06 -13.19 19.55
CA VAL A 8 -10.03 -13.45 21.01
C VAL A 8 -9.27 -12.36 21.79
N LEU A 9 -8.38 -11.59 21.13
CA LEU A 9 -7.48 -10.62 21.81
C LEU A 9 -8.21 -9.45 22.50
N VAL A 10 -9.42 -9.16 22.07
CA VAL A 10 -10.18 -7.96 22.44
C VAL A 10 -10.97 -8.13 23.76
N GLY A 11 -10.91 -9.30 24.40
CA GLY A 11 -11.71 -9.57 25.60
C GLY A 11 -11.31 -8.77 26.85
N ALA A 12 -10.01 -8.58 27.10
CA ALA A 12 -9.54 -8.04 28.39
C ALA A 12 -8.98 -6.60 28.31
N SER A 13 -8.11 -6.31 27.35
CA SER A 13 -7.44 -5.00 27.25
C SER A 13 -8.34 -3.90 26.70
N VAL A 14 -9.29 -4.24 25.82
CA VAL A 14 -10.25 -3.29 25.25
C VAL A 14 -11.27 -2.83 26.28
N LEU A 15 -11.67 -3.68 27.23
CA LEU A 15 -12.52 -3.28 28.36
C LEU A 15 -11.84 -2.25 29.28
N THR A 16 -10.53 -2.39 29.54
CA THR A 16 -9.80 -1.46 30.41
C THR A 16 -9.45 -0.15 29.71
N GLY A 17 -9.04 -0.20 28.43
CA GLY A 17 -8.77 0.98 27.60
C GLY A 17 -10.02 1.79 27.25
N LEU A 18 -11.16 1.13 27.01
CA LEU A 18 -12.44 1.82 26.77
C LEU A 18 -13.07 2.39 28.04
N ALA A 19 -12.83 1.79 29.21
CA ALA A 19 -13.22 2.41 30.49
C ALA A 19 -12.47 3.74 30.71
N LEU A 20 -11.20 3.81 30.26
CA LEU A 20 -10.40 5.05 30.24
C LEU A 20 -10.89 6.03 29.17
N LEU A 21 -11.24 5.60 27.97
CA LEU A 21 -11.78 6.47 26.91
C LEU A 21 -13.19 7.00 27.26
N GLY A 22 -14.05 6.16 27.83
CA GLY A 22 -15.33 6.56 28.42
C GLY A 22 -15.16 7.49 29.63
N GLY A 23 -14.13 7.26 30.44
CA GLY A 23 -13.73 8.14 31.55
C GLY A 23 -13.18 9.50 31.08
N LEU A 24 -12.44 9.53 29.97
CA LEU A 24 -11.89 10.75 29.37
C LEU A 24 -13.00 11.58 28.69
N LEU A 25 -13.96 10.91 28.03
CA LEU A 25 -15.21 11.51 27.53
C LEU A 25 -16.02 12.15 28.68
N LEU A 26 -16.00 11.55 29.87
CA LEU A 26 -16.58 12.14 31.09
C LEU A 26 -15.73 13.28 31.67
N ALA A 27 -14.40 13.25 31.54
CA ALA A 27 -13.49 14.27 32.07
C ALA A 27 -13.57 15.61 31.31
N VAL A 28 -13.92 15.58 30.01
CA VAL A 28 -14.20 16.80 29.22
C VAL A 28 -15.44 17.56 29.75
N ARG A 29 -16.31 16.94 30.57
CA ARG A 29 -17.37 17.66 31.31
C ARG A 29 -16.84 18.57 32.42
N ALA A 30 -15.61 18.38 32.91
CA ALA A 30 -15.10 19.08 34.09
C ALA A 30 -14.22 20.31 33.78
N SER A 31 -13.63 20.42 32.58
CA SER A 31 -12.60 21.43 32.27
C SER A 31 -13.11 22.64 31.47
N GLY A 32 -14.42 22.77 31.27
CA GLY A 32 -15.02 23.97 30.69
C GLY A 32 -15.02 25.15 31.64
N ARG A 33 -13.89 25.85 31.82
CA ARG A 33 -13.81 27.30 32.17
C ARG A 33 -12.36 27.81 32.33
N ARG A 34 -12.05 28.89 31.58
CA ARG A 34 -10.93 29.88 31.71
C ARG A 34 -9.56 29.42 31.17
N ALA A 35 -8.73 30.24 30.52
CA ALA A 35 -8.74 31.65 30.14
C ALA A 35 -7.62 31.85 29.08
N ALA A 36 -7.88 32.62 28.02
CA ALA A 36 -7.34 33.96 27.77
C ALA A 36 -6.14 34.03 26.80
N ARG A 37 -6.44 34.74 25.71
CA ARG A 37 -5.52 35.45 24.81
C ARG A 37 -4.33 36.08 25.53
N ARG A 38 -3.14 35.93 24.94
CA ARG A 38 -2.12 36.97 24.93
C ARG A 38 -1.51 37.10 23.53
N ARG A 39 -1.76 38.26 22.92
CA ARG A 39 -1.00 38.83 21.80
C ARG A 39 0.39 39.18 22.32
N ALA A 40 1.43 38.86 21.53
CA ALA A 40 2.69 39.57 21.55
C ALA A 40 3.05 39.93 20.09
N THR A 41 3.23 41.21 19.88
CA THR A 41 3.66 41.89 18.64
C THR A 41 5.17 42.11 18.64
N ALA A 42 5.71 42.31 17.42
CA ALA A 42 7.03 42.82 17.02
C ALA A 42 8.10 41.72 16.80
N ALA A 43 8.96 41.75 15.76
CA ALA A 43 9.33 42.83 14.85
C ALA A 43 9.78 42.29 13.47
N ARG A 44 9.77 43.18 12.47
CA ARG A 44 10.26 43.03 11.10
C ARG A 44 11.78 42.89 11.05
N GLY A 45 12.30 42.13 10.08
CA GLY A 45 13.69 42.20 9.64
C GLY A 45 13.96 41.46 8.34
N GLY A 46 14.22 42.22 7.26
CA GLY A 46 15.17 41.91 6.18
C GLY A 46 14.91 40.70 5.28
N GLY A 47 14.46 40.96 4.06
CA GLY A 47 14.33 39.95 3.00
C GLY A 47 15.66 39.54 2.37
N ALA A 48 15.70 38.29 1.90
CA ALA A 48 16.56 37.82 0.82
C ALA A 48 15.81 36.68 0.09
N THR A 49 15.42 36.94 -1.15
CA THR A 49 14.79 35.97 -2.05
C THR A 49 15.81 34.89 -2.42
N PRO A 50 15.51 33.57 -2.30
CA PRO A 50 16.40 32.56 -2.84
C PRO A 50 16.32 32.59 -4.37
N ALA A 51 17.48 32.68 -5.01
CA ALA A 51 17.63 32.69 -6.46
C ALA A 51 17.14 31.37 -7.06
N ILE A 52 16.29 31.47 -8.07
CA ILE A 52 15.84 30.36 -8.92
C ILE A 52 17.06 29.83 -9.69
N PRO A 53 17.44 28.55 -9.58
CA PRO A 53 18.51 27.99 -10.40
C PRO A 53 18.07 27.98 -11.87
N THR A 54 18.83 28.67 -12.72
CA THR A 54 18.67 28.60 -14.18
C THR A 54 18.95 27.18 -14.68
N PRO A 55 18.14 26.64 -15.61
CA PRO A 55 18.41 25.33 -16.19
C PRO A 55 19.73 25.35 -16.95
N ARG A 56 20.61 24.38 -16.65
CA ARG A 56 21.87 24.19 -17.36
C ARG A 56 21.59 23.82 -18.82
N ARG A 57 22.37 24.44 -19.71
CA ARG A 57 22.38 24.23 -21.16
C ARG A 57 22.66 22.75 -21.49
N PRO A 58 22.06 22.16 -22.54
CA PRO A 58 22.34 20.78 -22.93
C PRO A 58 23.81 20.64 -23.34
N VAL A 59 24.45 19.60 -22.84
CA VAL A 59 25.77 19.15 -23.31
C VAL A 59 25.53 18.24 -24.50
N ASP A 60 25.97 18.65 -25.68
CA ASP A 60 26.03 17.78 -26.86
C ASP A 60 27.13 16.72 -26.63
N GLY A 61 26.77 15.44 -26.64
CA GLY A 61 27.72 14.33 -26.53
C GLY A 61 27.02 12.97 -26.47
N ALA A 62 27.04 12.26 -27.59
CA ALA A 62 26.38 10.97 -27.78
C ALA A 62 27.02 9.80 -27.00
N GLY A 63 26.15 9.00 -26.35
CA GLY A 63 26.30 7.65 -25.76
C GLY A 63 24.87 7.09 -25.53
N PRO A 64 24.63 5.76 -25.50
CA PRO A 64 23.48 5.11 -26.16
C PRO A 64 22.13 5.32 -25.43
N GLU A 65 21.56 6.51 -25.54
CA GLU A 65 20.21 6.83 -25.06
C GLU A 65 19.23 6.91 -26.23
N GLY A 66 18.93 5.76 -26.82
CA GLY A 66 17.62 5.58 -27.45
C GLY A 66 16.57 5.35 -26.35
N PRO A 67 15.32 5.84 -26.49
CA PRO A 67 14.26 5.46 -25.55
C PRO A 67 14.17 3.93 -25.48
N ILE A 68 14.18 3.36 -24.27
CA ILE A 68 14.05 1.92 -24.07
C ILE A 68 12.74 1.49 -24.76
N PRO A 69 12.78 0.66 -25.81
CA PRO A 69 11.55 0.16 -26.42
C PRO A 69 10.78 -0.62 -25.34
N PHE A 70 9.49 -0.34 -25.18
CA PHE A 70 8.67 -1.16 -24.29
C PHE A 70 8.65 -2.59 -24.83
N ALA A 71 8.54 -3.58 -23.95
CA ALA A 71 8.51 -4.97 -24.35
C ALA A 71 7.29 -5.26 -25.27
N GLU A 72 7.57 -5.77 -26.47
CA GLU A 72 6.61 -6.08 -27.54
C GLU A 72 6.51 -7.61 -27.77
N PRO A 73 5.40 -8.09 -28.35
CA PRO A 73 5.21 -9.52 -28.62
C PRO A 73 6.32 -10.08 -29.51
N GLY A 74 6.84 -11.25 -29.14
CA GLY A 74 7.93 -11.91 -29.85
C GLY A 74 9.33 -11.46 -29.42
N LEU A 75 9.47 -10.36 -28.67
CA LEU A 75 10.75 -10.01 -28.06
C LEU A 75 11.15 -11.05 -27.00
N ARG A 76 12.46 -11.28 -26.93
CA ARG A 76 13.08 -12.19 -25.97
C ARG A 76 14.13 -11.42 -25.18
N GLY A 77 13.88 -11.26 -23.89
CA GLY A 77 14.86 -10.76 -22.93
C GLY A 77 15.67 -11.88 -22.28
N PRO A 78 16.52 -11.55 -21.30
CA PRO A 78 17.33 -12.53 -20.57
C PRO A 78 16.51 -13.59 -19.80
N ALA A 79 15.33 -13.25 -19.30
CA ALA A 79 14.47 -14.13 -18.51
C ALA A 79 13.02 -14.20 -19.00
N PHE A 80 12.58 -13.29 -19.86
CA PHE A 80 11.20 -13.22 -20.34
C PHE A 80 11.08 -13.34 -21.85
N GLN A 81 10.08 -14.12 -22.27
CA GLN A 81 9.56 -14.12 -23.63
C GLN A 81 8.23 -13.37 -23.61
N TYR A 82 8.16 -12.27 -24.36
CA TYR A 82 7.01 -11.37 -24.31
C TYR A 82 5.90 -11.82 -25.25
N GLY A 83 4.71 -12.07 -24.69
CA GLY A 83 3.52 -12.47 -25.43
C GLY A 83 2.66 -11.30 -25.91
N GLY A 84 1.63 -11.62 -26.70
CA GLY A 84 0.63 -10.66 -27.18
C GLY A 84 -0.25 -11.20 -28.29
N ASP A 85 -0.65 -10.36 -29.26
CA ASP A 85 -1.54 -10.72 -30.38
C ASP A 85 -0.79 -11.30 -31.59
N GLY A 86 0.44 -11.78 -31.37
CA GLY A 86 1.31 -12.36 -32.38
C GLY A 86 1.27 -13.89 -32.46
N PRO A 87 2.23 -14.51 -33.17
CA PRO A 87 2.34 -15.96 -33.26
C PRO A 87 2.65 -16.58 -31.90
N GLY A 88 2.23 -17.83 -31.71
CA GLY A 88 2.47 -18.59 -30.50
C GLY A 88 1.28 -19.42 -30.08
N PHE A 89 1.33 -19.91 -28.85
CA PHE A 89 0.29 -20.73 -28.23
C PHE A 89 -0.21 -20.10 -26.92
N PRO A 90 -1.46 -20.37 -26.52
CA PRO A 90 -1.95 -19.94 -25.22
C PRO A 90 -1.19 -20.66 -24.09
N VAL A 91 -0.95 -19.97 -23.00
CA VAL A 91 -0.43 -20.55 -21.75
C VAL A 91 -1.57 -20.52 -20.73
N ASP A 92 -2.06 -21.71 -20.36
CA ASP A 92 -3.12 -21.86 -19.36
C ASP A 92 -2.52 -21.82 -17.95
N ALA A 93 -2.36 -20.60 -17.43
CA ALA A 93 -1.76 -20.33 -16.14
C ALA A 93 -2.29 -19.02 -15.55
N PRO A 94 -2.22 -18.84 -14.21
CA PRO A 94 -2.49 -17.55 -13.60
C PRO A 94 -1.48 -16.49 -14.06
N PHE A 95 -1.86 -15.23 -13.88
CA PHE A 95 -0.94 -14.10 -14.03
C PHE A 95 -0.34 -13.75 -12.67
N VAL A 96 0.90 -13.27 -12.68
CA VAL A 96 1.53 -12.69 -11.51
C VAL A 96 2.04 -11.30 -11.86
N VAL A 97 1.47 -10.28 -11.23
CA VAL A 97 1.83 -8.89 -11.47
C VAL A 97 3.00 -8.51 -10.59
N VAL A 98 4.04 -7.92 -11.17
CA VAL A 98 5.22 -7.44 -10.46
C VAL A 98 5.38 -5.95 -10.67
N SER A 99 5.66 -5.23 -9.58
CA SER A 99 6.06 -3.83 -9.59
C SER A 99 7.26 -3.63 -8.66
N ILE A 100 8.12 -2.67 -9.00
CA ILE A 100 9.35 -2.38 -8.27
C ILE A 100 9.55 -0.87 -8.14
N GLU A 101 10.17 -0.45 -7.04
CA GLU A 101 10.86 0.83 -6.93
C GLU A 101 12.36 0.57 -6.83
N THR A 102 13.16 1.48 -7.38
CA THR A 102 14.60 1.25 -7.59
C THR A 102 15.42 2.48 -7.20
N THR A 103 16.71 2.26 -6.89
CA THR A 103 17.65 3.34 -6.54
C THR A 103 18.06 4.20 -7.75
N GLY A 104 17.61 3.84 -8.95
CA GLY A 104 17.94 4.48 -10.22
C GLY A 104 17.40 3.67 -11.40
N LEU A 105 17.96 3.81 -12.60
CA LEU A 105 17.42 3.21 -13.84
C LEU A 105 18.35 2.19 -14.49
N ALA A 106 19.57 2.03 -13.98
CA ALA A 106 20.64 1.27 -14.60
C ALA A 106 21.14 0.16 -13.67
N PRO A 107 20.49 -1.03 -13.68
CA PRO A 107 20.94 -2.16 -12.86
C PRO A 107 22.37 -2.62 -13.21
N ASP A 108 22.80 -2.42 -14.46
CA ASP A 108 24.17 -2.68 -14.93
C ASP A 108 25.20 -1.66 -14.35
N ALA A 109 24.73 -0.49 -13.91
CA ALA A 109 25.50 0.51 -13.17
C ALA A 109 25.25 0.40 -11.64
N ASP A 110 24.88 -0.80 -11.21
CA ASP A 110 24.65 -1.20 -9.83
C ASP A 110 23.40 -0.60 -9.15
N ASP A 111 22.47 0.02 -9.89
CA ASP A 111 21.17 0.36 -9.29
C ASP A 111 20.44 -0.90 -8.80
N ARG A 112 19.76 -0.77 -7.66
CA ARG A 112 19.16 -1.88 -6.91
C ARG A 112 17.66 -1.71 -6.77
N ILE A 113 16.97 -2.82 -6.53
CA ILE A 113 15.57 -2.79 -6.11
C ILE A 113 15.52 -2.34 -4.64
N VAL A 114 14.65 -1.38 -4.33
CA VAL A 114 14.43 -0.86 -2.97
C VAL A 114 13.03 -1.18 -2.44
N GLU A 115 12.08 -1.48 -3.32
CA GLU A 115 10.77 -2.03 -2.98
C GLU A 115 10.34 -2.98 -4.09
N ILE A 116 9.71 -4.10 -3.74
CA ILE A 116 9.09 -5.02 -4.70
C ILE A 116 7.72 -5.45 -4.19
N ALA A 117 6.77 -5.54 -5.11
CA ALA A 117 5.46 -6.12 -4.86
C ALA A 117 5.07 -7.12 -5.94
N VAL A 118 4.36 -8.16 -5.50
CA VAL A 118 3.85 -9.27 -6.29
C VAL A 118 2.36 -9.42 -5.98
N VAL A 119 1.53 -9.49 -7.03
CA VAL A 119 0.08 -9.68 -6.91
C VAL A 119 -0.33 -10.79 -7.87
N ARG A 120 -0.74 -11.94 -7.34
CA ARG A 120 -1.28 -13.04 -8.14
C ARG A 120 -2.71 -12.75 -8.56
N VAL A 121 -2.98 -12.99 -9.83
CA VAL A 121 -4.28 -12.77 -10.47
C VAL A 121 -4.69 -14.07 -11.17
N ASP A 122 -5.82 -14.61 -10.76
CA ASP A 122 -6.43 -15.79 -11.38
C ASP A 122 -7.86 -15.50 -11.87
N GLY A 123 -8.56 -16.53 -12.35
CA GLY A 123 -9.93 -16.40 -12.88
C GLY A 123 -10.98 -15.93 -11.86
N SER A 124 -10.65 -15.95 -10.55
CA SER A 124 -11.50 -15.47 -9.45
C SER A 124 -11.17 -14.04 -9.01
N GLY A 125 -10.03 -13.49 -9.45
CA GLY A 125 -9.56 -12.14 -9.12
C GLY A 125 -8.16 -12.14 -8.52
N VAL A 126 -7.92 -11.23 -7.57
CA VAL A 126 -6.64 -11.13 -6.85
C VAL A 126 -6.60 -12.21 -5.77
N GLY A 127 -5.69 -13.18 -5.91
CA GLY A 127 -5.61 -14.36 -5.04
C GLY A 127 -4.61 -14.24 -3.89
N ASP A 128 -3.45 -13.64 -4.13
CA ASP A 128 -2.35 -13.54 -3.15
C ASP A 128 -1.52 -12.29 -3.43
N GLU A 129 -1.03 -11.65 -2.36
CA GLU A 129 -0.26 -10.41 -2.44
C GLU A 129 0.96 -10.46 -1.53
N TYR A 130 2.06 -9.91 -2.03
CA TYR A 130 3.32 -9.78 -1.32
C TYR A 130 3.92 -8.41 -1.61
N ALA A 131 4.44 -7.74 -0.60
CA ALA A 131 5.18 -6.51 -0.77
C ALA A 131 6.26 -6.41 0.30
N THR A 132 7.45 -5.99 -0.09
CA THR A 132 8.55 -5.77 0.83
C THR A 132 9.44 -4.63 0.37
N LEU A 133 9.86 -3.81 1.33
CA LEU A 133 11.07 -3.00 1.21
C LEU A 133 12.29 -3.91 1.15
N LEU A 134 13.34 -3.41 0.51
CA LEU A 134 14.64 -4.08 0.43
C LEU A 134 15.74 -3.13 0.85
N ALA A 135 16.70 -3.64 1.63
CA ALA A 135 17.96 -2.97 1.89
C ALA A 135 18.85 -3.06 0.64
N PRO A 136 19.09 -1.96 -0.11
CA PRO A 136 19.80 -2.04 -1.38
C PRO A 136 21.32 -2.15 -1.19
N GLY A 137 21.84 -1.99 0.03
CA GLY A 137 23.28 -1.94 0.30
C GLY A 137 23.98 -0.70 -0.27
N ARG A 138 23.21 0.31 -0.68
CA ARG A 138 23.66 1.59 -1.26
C ARG A 138 22.69 2.72 -0.92
N ASP A 139 22.95 3.91 -1.45
CA ASP A 139 22.02 5.04 -1.37
C ASP A 139 20.66 4.67 -1.99
N VAL A 140 19.56 5.07 -1.34
CA VAL A 140 18.18 4.76 -1.78
C VAL A 140 17.81 5.43 -3.09
N GLY A 141 18.63 6.35 -3.60
CA GLY A 141 18.41 7.00 -4.88
C GLY A 141 17.42 8.15 -4.76
N PRO A 142 16.55 8.36 -5.76
CA PRO A 142 15.68 9.52 -5.84
C PRO A 142 14.49 9.39 -4.86
N ALA A 143 14.75 9.52 -3.56
CA ALA A 143 13.75 9.41 -2.49
C ALA A 143 12.54 10.34 -2.68
N LEU A 144 12.69 11.46 -3.38
CA LEU A 144 11.59 12.38 -3.73
C LEU A 144 10.64 11.84 -4.83
N VAL A 145 11.00 10.75 -5.50
CA VAL A 145 10.22 10.14 -6.59
C VAL A 145 9.39 8.97 -6.10
N HIS A 146 9.99 8.10 -5.28
CA HIS A 146 9.36 6.88 -4.76
C HIS A 146 8.98 6.96 -3.27
N GLY A 147 9.42 8.02 -2.57
CA GLY A 147 9.05 8.30 -1.19
C GLY A 147 9.67 7.39 -0.13
N ILE A 148 10.74 6.64 -0.48
CA ILE A 148 11.39 5.69 0.44
C ILE A 148 12.61 6.37 1.05
N SER A 149 12.61 6.48 2.38
CA SER A 149 13.72 7.07 3.13
C SER A 149 14.81 6.03 3.48
N PRO A 150 16.07 6.47 3.66
CA PRO A 150 17.15 5.59 4.13
C PRO A 150 16.83 4.87 5.45
N SER A 151 16.04 5.49 6.32
CA SER A 151 15.67 4.93 7.62
C SER A 151 14.70 3.74 7.55
N GLU A 152 13.88 3.68 6.50
CA GLU A 152 12.94 2.57 6.30
C GLU A 152 13.65 1.31 5.81
N VAL A 153 14.65 1.48 4.94
CA VAL A 153 15.39 0.35 4.37
C VAL A 153 16.50 -0.18 5.28
N LEU A 154 16.86 0.55 6.34
CA LEU A 154 17.96 0.19 7.24
C LEU A 154 17.74 -1.16 7.94
N ARG A 155 16.48 -1.53 8.18
CA ARG A 155 16.09 -2.81 8.81
C ARG A 155 15.30 -3.71 7.85
N ALA A 156 15.20 -3.33 6.59
CA ALA A 156 14.55 -4.16 5.59
C ALA A 156 15.45 -5.36 5.24
N PRO A 157 14.87 -6.50 4.83
CA PRO A 157 15.66 -7.62 4.31
C PRO A 157 16.43 -7.20 3.05
N THR A 158 17.53 -7.88 2.76
CA THR A 158 18.20 -7.75 1.46
C THR A 158 17.41 -8.49 0.39
N PHE A 159 17.69 -8.24 -0.90
CA PHE A 159 17.09 -9.03 -1.99
C PHE A 159 17.36 -10.53 -1.82
N GLY A 160 18.58 -10.90 -1.40
CA GLY A 160 18.96 -12.29 -1.16
C GLY A 160 18.09 -12.97 -0.10
N ASP A 161 17.68 -12.22 0.93
CA ASP A 161 16.89 -12.79 2.03
C ASP A 161 15.45 -13.14 1.64
N VAL A 162 14.93 -12.50 0.59
CA VAL A 162 13.56 -12.72 0.09
C VAL A 162 13.52 -13.41 -1.28
N ALA A 163 14.67 -13.78 -1.83
CA ALA A 163 14.78 -14.30 -3.19
C ALA A 163 13.99 -15.61 -3.38
N GLY A 164 14.02 -16.52 -2.40
CA GLY A 164 13.22 -17.75 -2.43
C GLY A 164 11.73 -17.47 -2.44
N GLU A 165 11.25 -16.61 -1.55
CA GLU A 165 9.83 -16.23 -1.45
C GLU A 165 9.33 -15.59 -2.76
N LEU A 166 10.18 -14.77 -3.40
CA LEU A 166 9.86 -14.20 -4.70
C LEU A 166 9.77 -15.27 -5.80
N LEU A 167 10.68 -16.23 -5.85
CA LEU A 167 10.63 -17.31 -6.83
C LEU A 167 9.37 -18.17 -6.63
N ASP A 168 9.05 -18.55 -5.40
CA ASP A 168 7.85 -19.34 -5.08
C ASP A 168 6.57 -18.64 -5.56
N ARG A 169 6.47 -17.32 -5.37
CA ARG A 169 5.29 -16.54 -5.79
C ARG A 169 5.20 -16.38 -7.30
N LEU A 170 6.34 -16.26 -7.98
CA LEU A 170 6.43 -16.13 -9.43
C LEU A 170 6.24 -17.47 -10.17
N ASP A 171 6.52 -18.60 -9.52
CA ASP A 171 6.54 -19.90 -10.17
C ASP A 171 5.18 -20.33 -10.72
N GLY A 172 5.18 -20.99 -11.89
CA GLY A 172 3.94 -21.45 -12.51
C GLY A 172 2.97 -20.35 -12.96
N ALA A 173 3.39 -19.09 -13.07
CA ALA A 173 2.55 -17.98 -13.50
C ALA A 173 3.19 -17.15 -14.64
N VAL A 174 2.35 -16.54 -15.48
CA VAL A 174 2.81 -15.58 -16.50
C VAL A 174 3.11 -14.24 -15.81
N VAL A 175 4.35 -13.76 -15.92
CA VAL A 175 4.75 -12.50 -15.30
C VAL A 175 4.14 -11.32 -16.04
N VAL A 176 3.57 -10.36 -15.31
CA VAL A 176 2.93 -9.16 -15.87
C VAL A 176 3.52 -7.93 -15.20
N ALA A 177 3.89 -6.91 -15.99
CA ALA A 177 4.35 -5.66 -15.43
C ALA A 177 4.02 -4.46 -16.33
N HIS A 178 3.83 -3.30 -15.72
CA HIS A 178 3.74 -2.03 -16.43
C HIS A 178 5.15 -1.57 -16.79
N ASN A 179 5.54 -1.75 -18.05
CA ASN A 179 6.92 -1.64 -18.54
C ASN A 179 7.81 -2.84 -18.12
N ALA A 180 7.38 -4.05 -18.49
CA ALA A 180 8.01 -5.31 -18.08
C ALA A 180 9.51 -5.45 -18.40
N ALA A 181 10.01 -4.78 -19.44
CA ALA A 181 11.44 -4.76 -19.76
C ALA A 181 12.31 -4.18 -18.62
N VAL A 182 11.79 -3.18 -17.90
CA VAL A 182 12.51 -2.60 -16.75
C VAL A 182 12.54 -3.59 -15.60
N VAL A 183 11.38 -4.18 -15.27
CA VAL A 183 11.26 -5.20 -14.21
C VAL A 183 12.19 -6.38 -14.49
N GLU A 184 12.20 -6.89 -15.72
CA GLU A 184 13.07 -8.00 -16.13
C GLU A 184 14.55 -7.69 -15.87
N ARG A 185 15.03 -6.52 -16.29
CA ARG A 185 16.43 -6.13 -16.13
C ARG A 185 16.83 -6.07 -14.66
N PHE A 186 15.97 -5.53 -13.81
CA PHE A 186 16.25 -5.48 -12.37
C PHE A 186 16.21 -6.86 -11.72
N LEU A 187 15.19 -7.68 -12.02
CA LEU A 187 15.11 -9.04 -11.49
C LEU A 187 16.31 -9.88 -11.92
N THR A 188 16.66 -9.88 -13.20
CA THR A 188 17.80 -10.65 -13.70
C THR A 188 19.13 -10.18 -13.12
N ALA A 189 19.31 -8.88 -12.90
CA ALA A 189 20.50 -8.37 -12.23
C ALA A 189 20.55 -8.76 -10.74
N GLU A 190 19.43 -8.68 -10.01
CA GLU A 190 19.39 -9.07 -8.60
C GLU A 190 19.62 -10.57 -8.40
N PHE A 191 18.93 -11.43 -9.16
CA PHE A 191 19.18 -12.88 -9.12
C PHE A 191 20.59 -13.24 -9.62
N GLY A 192 21.11 -12.53 -10.63
CA GLY A 192 22.47 -12.70 -11.10
C GLY A 192 23.53 -12.43 -10.03
N ARG A 193 23.31 -11.47 -9.13
CA ARG A 193 24.19 -11.21 -7.97
C ARG A 193 24.20 -12.36 -6.97
N LEU A 194 23.15 -13.17 -6.94
CA LEU A 194 23.06 -14.40 -6.13
C LEU A 194 23.62 -15.63 -6.87
N GLY A 195 24.13 -15.46 -8.10
CA GLY A 195 24.55 -16.58 -8.95
C GLY A 195 23.38 -17.39 -9.54
N VAL A 196 22.17 -16.84 -9.50
CA VAL A 196 20.94 -17.50 -9.97
C VAL A 196 20.57 -17.02 -11.35
N VAL A 197 20.44 -17.95 -12.30
CA VAL A 197 19.98 -17.67 -13.66
C VAL A 197 18.51 -18.06 -13.77
N LEU A 198 17.66 -17.07 -14.07
CA LEU A 198 16.24 -17.32 -14.29
C LEU A 198 16.02 -18.04 -15.63
N PRO A 199 15.17 -19.08 -15.68
CA PRO A 199 14.78 -19.68 -16.95
C PRO A 199 13.90 -18.71 -17.74
N LEU A 200 13.96 -18.81 -19.06
CA LEU A 200 13.15 -17.95 -19.92
C LEU A 200 11.65 -18.31 -19.83
N ASN A 201 10.85 -17.45 -19.21
CA ASN A 201 9.43 -17.68 -18.97
C ASN A 201 8.52 -16.68 -19.72
N PRO A 202 7.23 -17.02 -19.91
CA PRO A 202 6.25 -16.11 -20.51
C PRO A 202 6.06 -14.83 -19.68
N ALA A 203 6.00 -13.68 -20.35
CA ALA A 203 5.65 -12.41 -19.71
C ALA A 203 4.77 -11.50 -20.59
N LEU A 204 4.04 -10.57 -19.95
CA LEU A 204 3.24 -9.55 -20.62
C LEU A 204 3.58 -8.14 -20.13
N CYS A 205 3.65 -7.21 -21.09
CA CYS A 205 3.83 -5.80 -20.82
C CYS A 205 2.50 -5.06 -20.93
N THR A 206 1.96 -4.56 -19.82
CA THR A 206 0.67 -3.86 -19.85
C THR A 206 0.74 -2.50 -20.55
N ARG A 207 1.94 -1.90 -20.64
CA ARG A 207 2.16 -0.67 -21.41
C ARG A 207 2.02 -0.92 -22.92
N TRP A 208 2.48 -2.09 -23.39
CA TRP A 208 2.23 -2.52 -24.77
C TRP A 208 0.74 -2.84 -24.98
N LEU A 209 0.14 -3.65 -24.10
CA LEU A 209 -1.28 -3.99 -24.18
C LEU A 209 -2.16 -2.73 -24.26
N ALA A 210 -1.93 -1.77 -23.37
CA ALA A 210 -2.67 -0.53 -23.34
C ALA A 210 -2.49 0.31 -24.62
N ARG A 211 -1.28 0.38 -25.18
CA ARG A 211 -1.06 1.05 -26.48
C ARG A 211 -1.84 0.35 -27.59
N ARG A 212 -2.02 -0.97 -27.49
CA ARG A 212 -2.73 -1.78 -28.47
C ARG A 212 -4.25 -1.67 -28.34
N THR A 213 -4.79 -1.52 -27.13
CA THR A 213 -6.22 -1.68 -26.85
C THR A 213 -6.92 -0.43 -26.30
N VAL A 214 -6.19 0.58 -25.83
CA VAL A 214 -6.75 1.76 -25.14
C VAL A 214 -6.34 3.04 -25.83
N ARG A 215 -7.31 3.90 -26.15
CA ARG A 215 -7.07 5.26 -26.62
C ARG A 215 -6.91 6.20 -25.42
N ALA A 216 -5.67 6.48 -25.04
CA ALA A 216 -5.31 7.38 -23.94
C ALA A 216 -4.28 8.43 -24.41
N PRO A 217 -4.20 9.61 -23.77
CA PRO A 217 -3.24 10.66 -24.15
C PRO A 217 -1.79 10.24 -23.92
N ASP A 218 -1.56 9.37 -22.95
CA ASP A 218 -0.27 8.76 -22.66
C ASP A 218 -0.48 7.34 -22.12
N GLN A 219 0.64 6.62 -21.95
CA GLN A 219 0.65 5.24 -21.47
C GLN A 219 1.09 5.13 -20.00
N ARG A 220 0.96 6.21 -19.21
CA ARG A 220 1.21 6.16 -17.77
C ARG A 220 0.09 5.38 -17.11
N LEU A 221 0.43 4.55 -16.13
CA LEU A 221 -0.55 3.70 -15.45
C LEU A 221 -1.74 4.50 -14.87
N ASP A 222 -1.50 5.64 -14.21
CA ASP A 222 -2.56 6.50 -13.67
C ASP A 222 -3.52 7.04 -14.73
N THR A 223 -3.00 7.34 -15.92
CA THR A 223 -3.82 7.80 -17.05
C THR A 223 -4.68 6.66 -17.54
N LEU A 224 -4.08 5.47 -17.71
CA LEU A 224 -4.79 4.28 -18.15
C LEU A 224 -5.85 3.84 -17.16
N ALA A 225 -5.54 3.82 -15.87
CA ALA A 225 -6.48 3.49 -14.80
C ALA A 225 -7.71 4.40 -14.84
N ARG A 226 -7.51 5.72 -14.96
CA ARG A 226 -8.61 6.69 -15.11
C ARG A 226 -9.45 6.46 -16.37
N VAL A 227 -8.81 6.25 -17.51
CA VAL A 227 -9.52 5.98 -18.79
C VAL A 227 -10.34 4.69 -18.71
N LEU A 228 -9.84 3.69 -17.98
CA LEU A 228 -10.49 2.39 -17.80
C LEU A 228 -11.49 2.34 -16.62
N GLY A 229 -11.70 3.46 -15.93
CA GLY A 229 -12.61 3.54 -14.77
C GLY A 229 -12.12 2.77 -13.55
N VAL A 230 -10.82 2.54 -13.42
CA VAL A 230 -10.19 1.92 -12.24
C VAL A 230 -9.78 3.02 -11.26
N PRO A 231 -10.16 2.92 -9.97
CA PRO A 231 -9.73 3.87 -8.95
C PRO A 231 -8.20 3.93 -8.87
N VAL A 232 -7.65 5.16 -8.85
CA VAL A 232 -6.23 5.38 -8.58
C VAL A 232 -6.03 5.43 -7.07
N PRO A 233 -5.13 4.61 -6.50
CA PRO A 233 -4.85 4.63 -5.06
C PRO A 233 -4.33 5.99 -4.58
N ASP A 234 -4.68 6.34 -3.34
CA ASP A 234 -4.29 7.63 -2.74
C ASP A 234 -2.80 7.66 -2.36
N ALA A 235 -2.16 6.49 -2.24
CA ALA A 235 -0.74 6.35 -1.95
C ALA A 235 0.02 5.64 -3.08
N ARG A 236 1.27 6.05 -3.30
CA ARG A 236 2.16 5.46 -4.30
C ARG A 236 3.18 4.52 -3.65
N SER A 237 3.13 3.25 -4.01
CA SER A 237 4.05 2.19 -3.62
C SER A 237 4.11 1.16 -4.74
N ALA A 238 5.10 0.27 -4.72
CA ALA A 238 5.11 -0.89 -5.61
C ALA A 238 3.81 -1.70 -5.50
N LEU A 239 3.25 -1.87 -4.29
CA LEU A 239 2.01 -2.64 -4.10
C LEU A 239 0.79 -1.96 -4.73
N THR A 240 0.61 -0.66 -4.50
CA THR A 240 -0.52 0.08 -5.09
C THR A 240 -0.42 0.13 -6.61
N GLU A 241 0.80 0.19 -7.16
CA GLU A 241 1.04 0.06 -8.60
C GLU A 241 0.69 -1.34 -9.11
N ALA A 242 1.18 -2.41 -8.46
CA ALA A 242 0.85 -3.80 -8.82
C ALA A 242 -0.66 -4.08 -8.77
N ARG A 243 -1.36 -3.59 -7.72
CA ARG A 243 -2.83 -3.68 -7.61
C ARG A 243 -3.53 -2.93 -8.75
N THR A 244 -3.03 -1.76 -9.12
CA THR A 244 -3.60 -0.99 -10.23
C THR A 244 -3.41 -1.74 -11.56
N VAL A 245 -2.23 -2.31 -11.78
CA VAL A 245 -1.96 -3.17 -12.96
C VAL A 245 -2.88 -4.39 -12.97
N ALA A 246 -3.03 -5.08 -11.84
CA ALA A 246 -3.95 -6.22 -11.69
C ALA A 246 -5.40 -5.83 -12.01
N ALA A 247 -5.85 -4.63 -11.59
CA ALA A 247 -7.21 -4.16 -11.83
C ALA A 247 -7.47 -3.72 -13.30
N VAL A 248 -6.46 -3.22 -14.01
CA VAL A 248 -6.61 -2.86 -15.44
C VAL A 248 -6.41 -4.06 -16.36
N LEU A 249 -5.62 -5.07 -15.96
CA LEU A 249 -5.24 -6.21 -16.80
C LEU A 249 -6.44 -6.93 -17.44
N PRO A 250 -7.52 -7.30 -16.71
CA PRO A 250 -8.68 -7.95 -17.33
C PRO A 250 -9.33 -7.11 -18.43
N ARG A 251 -9.41 -5.78 -18.25
CA ARG A 251 -9.96 -4.86 -19.25
C ARG A 251 -9.08 -4.78 -20.49
N LEU A 252 -7.75 -4.78 -20.30
CA LEU A 252 -6.78 -4.79 -21.40
C LEU A 252 -6.85 -6.10 -22.20
N LEU A 253 -6.95 -7.24 -21.53
CA LEU A 253 -7.05 -8.55 -22.15
C LEU A 253 -8.36 -8.73 -22.90
N ALA A 254 -9.49 -8.32 -22.29
CA ALA A 254 -10.81 -8.40 -22.93
C ALA A 254 -10.94 -7.52 -24.18
N ALA A 255 -10.10 -6.50 -24.31
CA ALA A 255 -10.07 -5.63 -25.48
C ALA A 255 -9.16 -6.15 -26.61
N LEU A 256 -8.40 -7.23 -26.40
CA LEU A 256 -7.71 -7.92 -27.49
C LEU A 256 -8.70 -8.78 -28.31
N PRO A 257 -8.49 -8.93 -29.64
CA PRO A 257 -9.32 -9.80 -30.46
C PRO A 257 -9.22 -11.28 -30.07
N GLU A 258 -8.05 -11.71 -29.62
CA GLU A 258 -7.75 -13.07 -29.16
C GLU A 258 -6.95 -13.03 -27.85
N PRO A 259 -6.99 -14.10 -27.04
CA PRO A 259 -6.12 -14.24 -25.87
C PRO A 259 -4.63 -14.11 -26.25
N PRO A 260 -3.78 -13.59 -25.35
CA PRO A 260 -2.36 -13.44 -25.62
C PRO A 260 -1.70 -14.81 -25.84
N ARG A 261 -0.81 -14.85 -26.84
CA ARG A 261 -0.02 -16.02 -27.22
C ARG A 261 1.44 -15.81 -26.88
N PHE A 262 2.13 -16.92 -26.61
CA PHE A 262 3.52 -16.96 -26.20
C PHE A 262 4.31 -17.94 -27.07
N LEU A 263 5.60 -17.67 -27.24
CA LEU A 263 6.56 -18.53 -27.95
C LEU A 263 7.28 -19.51 -27.02
N THR A 264 7.01 -19.43 -25.72
CA THR A 264 7.56 -20.34 -24.70
C THR A 264 6.47 -20.73 -23.71
N GLY A 265 6.63 -21.89 -23.07
CA GLY A 265 5.79 -22.32 -21.97
C GLY A 265 6.43 -21.98 -20.62
N LEU A 266 5.73 -22.30 -19.54
CA LEU A 266 6.26 -22.17 -18.19
C LEU A 266 7.37 -23.20 -17.94
N ARG A 267 8.46 -22.73 -17.34
CA ARG A 267 9.56 -23.52 -16.81
C ARG A 267 9.64 -23.31 -15.30
N PRO A 268 9.86 -24.38 -14.52
CA PRO A 268 10.04 -24.28 -13.08
C PRO A 268 11.15 -23.29 -12.73
N LEU A 269 10.88 -22.41 -11.78
CA LEU A 269 11.88 -21.51 -11.22
C LEU A 269 12.83 -22.26 -10.26
N PRO A 270 14.06 -21.77 -10.04
CA PRO A 270 14.97 -22.35 -9.05
C PRO A 270 14.37 -22.28 -7.64
N GLU A 271 14.61 -23.30 -6.82
CA GLU A 271 14.27 -23.28 -5.40
C GLU A 271 15.41 -22.63 -4.60
N LEU A 272 15.08 -21.64 -3.77
CA LEU A 272 16.02 -21.00 -2.84
C LEU A 272 15.40 -20.99 -1.45
N GLU A 273 16.25 -20.96 -0.41
CA GLU A 273 15.77 -20.86 0.97
C GLU A 273 15.11 -19.50 1.24
N VAL A 274 13.98 -19.52 1.95
CA VAL A 274 13.32 -18.31 2.46
C VAL A 274 13.93 -17.97 3.82
N THR A 275 14.65 -16.85 3.91
CA THR A 275 15.43 -16.53 5.12
C THR A 275 14.94 -15.31 5.88
N ALA A 276 13.99 -14.54 5.34
CA ALA A 276 13.40 -13.39 6.03
C ALA A 276 11.90 -13.19 5.76
N ALA A 277 11.23 -12.58 6.73
CA ALA A 277 9.87 -12.08 6.59
C ALA A 277 9.85 -10.75 5.81
N PRO A 278 8.74 -10.44 5.10
CA PRO A 278 8.61 -9.18 4.37
C PRO A 278 8.60 -7.96 5.31
N ALA A 279 9.18 -6.87 4.83
CA ALA A 279 9.07 -5.54 5.43
C ALA A 279 8.09 -4.68 4.61
N ALA A 280 6.79 -4.90 4.79
CA ALA A 280 5.77 -4.09 4.12
C ALA A 280 5.85 -2.62 4.56
N ARG A 281 5.43 -1.70 3.68
CA ARG A 281 5.41 -0.27 3.98
C ARG A 281 4.15 0.41 3.45
N PHE A 282 3.92 1.62 3.92
CA PHE A 282 2.98 2.54 3.32
C PHE A 282 3.61 3.28 2.13
N GLY A 283 2.81 3.51 1.09
CA GLY A 283 3.21 4.34 -0.05
C GLY A 283 3.20 5.83 0.26
N GLU A 284 3.89 6.64 -0.56
CA GLU A 284 3.85 8.09 -0.42
C GLU A 284 2.46 8.65 -0.74
N LEU A 285 1.91 9.47 0.16
CA LEU A 285 0.59 10.11 -0.04
C LEU A 285 0.60 11.02 -1.27
N ARG A 286 -0.39 10.85 -2.14
CA ARG A 286 -0.64 11.77 -3.23
C ARG A 286 -1.26 13.07 -2.70
N PRO A 287 -0.96 14.23 -3.33
CA PRO A 287 -1.67 15.46 -3.05
C PRO A 287 -3.19 15.27 -3.23
N GLY A 288 -3.98 15.56 -2.19
CA GLY A 288 -5.44 15.43 -2.20
C GLY A 288 -5.99 14.07 -1.74
N ALA A 289 -5.17 13.21 -1.13
CA ALA A 289 -5.60 11.94 -0.53
C ALA A 289 -6.77 12.10 0.46
N ARG A 290 -7.68 11.12 0.47
CA ARG A 290 -8.97 11.20 1.20
C ARG A 290 -8.83 11.08 2.72
N SER A 291 -7.90 10.25 3.23
CA SER A 291 -7.52 10.15 4.66
C SER A 291 -6.23 9.32 4.84
N TRP A 292 -5.53 9.50 5.96
CA TRP A 292 -4.35 8.67 6.31
C TRP A 292 -4.71 7.17 6.36
N THR A 293 -5.84 6.80 6.97
CA THR A 293 -6.24 5.41 7.14
C THR A 293 -6.56 4.70 5.83
N ALA A 294 -7.29 5.34 4.92
CA ALA A 294 -7.55 4.77 3.60
C ALA A 294 -6.23 4.47 2.86
N SER A 295 -5.28 5.39 3.02
CA SER A 295 -3.97 5.26 2.42
C SER A 295 -3.16 4.13 3.07
N MET A 296 -3.16 4.02 4.41
CA MET A 296 -2.53 2.92 5.14
C MET A 296 -3.04 1.55 4.66
N LEU A 297 -4.36 1.41 4.51
CA LEU A 297 -4.98 0.18 4.03
C LEU A 297 -4.59 -0.14 2.58
N ASP A 298 -4.46 0.88 1.73
CA ASP A 298 -3.99 0.72 0.35
C ASP A 298 -2.52 0.25 0.25
N GLY A 299 -1.68 0.55 1.25
CA GLY A 299 -0.27 0.17 1.29
C GLY A 299 0.02 -1.21 1.88
N LEU A 300 -0.91 -1.79 2.66
CA LEU A 300 -0.72 -3.11 3.28
C LEU A 300 -1.21 -4.24 2.36
N PRO A 301 -0.49 -5.37 2.24
CA PRO A 301 -0.98 -6.57 1.55
C PRO A 301 -2.32 -7.06 2.10
N ARG A 302 -3.15 -7.66 1.24
CA ARG A 302 -4.34 -8.41 1.66
C ARG A 302 -3.90 -9.70 2.35
N ALA A 303 -4.64 -10.05 3.40
CA ALA A 303 -4.46 -11.20 4.30
C ALA A 303 -3.15 -12.01 4.14
N VAL A 304 -2.15 -11.65 4.94
CA VAL A 304 -1.05 -12.56 5.32
C VAL A 304 -1.52 -13.28 6.60
N VAL A 305 -1.23 -14.57 6.73
CA VAL A 305 -1.65 -15.50 7.79
C VAL A 305 -1.66 -14.90 9.22
N ASP A 306 -2.52 -15.43 10.12
CA ASP A 306 -2.73 -14.97 11.52
C ASP A 306 -1.47 -14.40 12.21
N ALA A 307 -1.52 -13.10 12.48
CA ALA A 307 -0.42 -12.35 13.10
C ALA A 307 -0.08 -12.83 14.52
N PRO A 308 1.20 -12.75 14.93
CA PRO A 308 1.60 -12.91 16.33
C PRO A 308 0.89 -11.91 17.25
N THR A 309 0.33 -12.41 18.34
CA THR A 309 -0.59 -11.69 19.24
C THR A 309 0.00 -10.46 19.95
N ALA A 310 1.32 -10.40 20.16
CA ALA A 310 1.96 -9.30 20.90
C ALA A 310 2.03 -7.98 20.11
N ASP A 311 2.29 -8.04 18.81
CA ASP A 311 2.46 -6.84 17.97
C ASP A 311 1.10 -6.28 17.55
N ALA A 312 0.12 -7.15 17.32
CA ALA A 312 -1.27 -6.77 17.15
C ALA A 312 -1.80 -6.02 18.38
N GLN A 313 -1.42 -6.42 19.60
CA GLN A 313 -1.80 -5.68 20.81
C GLN A 313 -1.14 -4.30 20.87
N ARG A 314 0.15 -4.20 20.54
CA ARG A 314 0.85 -2.90 20.48
C ARG A 314 0.21 -1.96 19.47
N TYR A 315 -0.25 -2.48 18.32
CA TYR A 315 -1.03 -1.72 17.35
C TYR A 315 -2.33 -1.17 17.97
N VAL A 316 -3.11 -2.02 18.64
CA VAL A 316 -4.36 -1.62 19.30
C VAL A 316 -4.12 -0.53 20.34
N ASP A 317 -3.11 -0.69 21.19
CA ASP A 317 -2.81 0.27 22.25
C ASP A 317 -2.39 1.63 21.68
N ALA A 318 -1.54 1.63 20.64
CA ALA A 318 -1.18 2.85 19.92
C ALA A 318 -2.39 3.50 19.25
N LEU A 319 -3.32 2.69 18.71
CA LEU A 319 -4.50 3.19 18.02
C LEU A 319 -5.47 3.85 18.99
N LEU A 320 -5.73 3.21 20.13
CA LEU A 320 -6.56 3.77 21.19
C LEU A 320 -5.96 5.07 21.74
N THR A 321 -4.63 5.14 21.85
CA THR A 321 -3.93 6.37 22.22
C THR A 321 -4.15 7.46 21.17
N ALA A 322 -3.95 7.18 19.88
CA ALA A 322 -4.14 8.19 18.83
C ALA A 322 -5.60 8.68 18.72
N LEU A 323 -6.56 7.84 19.11
CA LEU A 323 -7.98 8.21 19.13
C LEU A 323 -8.37 9.12 20.29
N THR A 324 -7.51 9.34 21.29
CA THR A 324 -7.82 10.30 22.38
C THR A 324 -7.76 11.74 21.93
N ASP A 325 -6.98 12.05 20.88
CA ASP A 325 -6.65 13.43 20.49
C ASP A 325 -7.59 14.00 19.42
N ASP A 326 -8.78 13.40 19.24
CA ASP A 326 -9.79 13.69 18.20
C ASP A 326 -9.25 13.64 16.74
N ARG A 327 -7.94 13.50 16.52
CA ARG A 327 -7.28 13.41 15.21
C ARG A 327 -6.02 12.59 15.34
N ILE A 328 -5.85 11.62 14.44
CA ILE A 328 -4.57 10.94 14.27
C ILE A 328 -3.62 11.90 13.55
N LEU A 329 -2.56 12.32 14.23
CA LEU A 329 -1.49 13.15 13.66
C LEU A 329 -0.56 12.31 12.79
N GLY A 330 0.17 12.95 11.87
CA GLY A 330 1.04 12.23 10.91
C GLY A 330 2.10 11.32 11.56
N GLY A 331 2.63 11.69 12.72
CA GLY A 331 3.59 10.85 13.46
C GLY A 331 2.95 9.62 14.12
N GLU A 332 1.69 9.72 14.56
CA GLU A 332 0.94 8.59 15.13
C GLU A 332 0.54 7.60 14.05
N GLY A 333 0.17 8.12 12.88
CA GLY A 333 -0.10 7.29 11.71
C GLY A 333 1.11 6.45 11.28
N LEU A 334 2.31 7.04 11.27
CA LEU A 334 3.54 6.32 10.95
C LEU A 334 3.87 5.23 11.98
N LEU A 335 3.57 5.45 13.25
CA LEU A 335 3.75 4.44 14.29
C LEU A 335 2.79 3.25 14.09
N LEU A 336 1.52 3.53 13.83
CA LEU A 336 0.50 2.52 13.58
C LEU A 336 0.84 1.67 12.37
N GLU A 337 1.32 2.29 11.30
CA GLU A 337 1.82 1.60 10.12
C GLU A 337 2.95 0.61 10.47
N ARG A 338 4.00 1.08 11.15
CA ARG A 338 5.13 0.23 11.52
C ARG A 338 4.72 -0.96 12.38
N LEU A 339 3.77 -0.74 13.30
CA LEU A 339 3.23 -1.80 14.15
C LEU A 339 2.37 -2.78 13.35
N ALA A 340 1.62 -2.32 12.36
CA ALA A 340 0.86 -3.20 11.48
C ALA A 340 1.80 -4.06 10.60
N ALA A 341 2.80 -3.42 9.99
CA ALA A 341 3.80 -4.11 9.18
C ALA A 341 4.61 -5.11 10.01
N SER A 342 5.08 -4.73 11.21
CA SER A 342 5.85 -5.65 12.07
C SER A 342 5.02 -6.80 12.61
N ALA A 343 3.72 -6.58 12.83
CA ALA A 343 2.78 -7.64 13.22
C ALA A 343 2.45 -8.58 12.05
N GLY A 344 2.74 -8.21 10.81
CA GLY A 344 2.29 -8.95 9.63
C GLY A 344 0.77 -8.90 9.44
N ILE A 345 0.07 -7.91 10.03
CA ILE A 345 -1.38 -7.78 9.83
C ILE A 345 -1.68 -7.12 8.48
N GLY A 346 -2.50 -7.78 7.68
CA GLY A 346 -2.93 -7.28 6.36
C GLY A 346 -4.00 -6.18 6.45
N SER A 347 -4.28 -5.54 5.32
CA SER A 347 -5.28 -4.46 5.20
C SER A 347 -6.65 -4.87 5.77
N ASP A 348 -7.10 -6.08 5.50
CA ASP A 348 -8.43 -6.56 5.89
C ASP A 348 -8.53 -6.76 7.41
N GLN A 349 -7.45 -7.25 8.03
CA GLN A 349 -7.36 -7.40 9.48
C GLN A 349 -7.35 -6.04 10.19
N VAL A 350 -6.61 -5.06 9.65
CA VAL A 350 -6.61 -3.68 10.16
C VAL A 350 -8.01 -3.06 10.05
N ALA A 351 -8.67 -3.18 8.90
CA ALA A 351 -10.02 -2.65 8.69
C ALA A 351 -11.07 -3.34 9.59
N ALA A 352 -10.94 -4.65 9.83
CA ALA A 352 -11.79 -5.39 10.76
C ALA A 352 -11.57 -4.93 12.21
N LEU A 353 -10.32 -4.70 12.61
CA LEU A 353 -9.99 -4.18 13.93
C LEU A 353 -10.56 -2.77 14.14
N HIS A 354 -10.42 -1.89 13.15
CA HIS A 354 -11.01 -0.55 13.18
C HIS A 354 -12.53 -0.60 13.35
N ARG A 355 -13.23 -1.43 12.56
CA ARG A 355 -14.68 -1.67 12.70
C ARG A 355 -15.04 -2.12 14.11
N ARG A 356 -14.24 -3.02 14.69
CA ARG A 356 -14.48 -3.55 16.03
C ARG A 356 -14.32 -2.49 17.09
N ILE A 357 -13.29 -1.65 17.04
CA ILE A 357 -13.09 -0.54 17.97
C ILE A 357 -14.28 0.43 17.90
N LEU A 358 -14.73 0.80 16.70
CA LEU A 358 -15.92 1.65 16.51
C LEU A 358 -17.19 1.00 17.09
N GLY A 359 -17.36 -0.31 16.92
CA GLY A 359 -18.45 -1.07 17.53
C GLY A 359 -18.43 -1.01 19.06
N HIS A 360 -17.25 -1.03 19.68
CA HIS A 360 -17.15 -0.89 21.13
C HIS A 360 -17.40 0.55 21.60
N LEU A 361 -16.91 1.57 20.88
CA LEU A 361 -17.21 2.97 21.17
C LEU A 361 -18.72 3.24 21.10
N ARG A 362 -19.40 2.61 20.12
CA ARG A 362 -20.87 2.60 20.03
C ARG A 362 -21.51 2.07 21.30
N ALA A 363 -21.11 0.88 21.73
CA ALA A 363 -21.68 0.20 22.89
C ALA A 363 -21.47 1.04 24.17
N GLY A 364 -20.28 1.61 24.36
CA GLY A 364 -19.98 2.49 25.49
C GLY A 364 -20.82 3.77 25.50
N ALA A 365 -20.98 4.42 24.35
CA ALA A 365 -21.78 5.64 24.24
C ALA A 365 -23.27 5.39 24.50
N LEU A 366 -23.80 4.22 24.10
CA LEU A 366 -25.20 3.86 24.32
C LEU A 366 -25.48 3.30 25.73
N ALA A 367 -24.45 2.93 26.50
CA ALA A 367 -24.59 2.35 27.84
C ALA A 367 -25.31 3.29 28.83
N ASN A 368 -25.10 4.59 28.73
CA ASN A 368 -25.70 5.59 29.63
C ASN A 368 -27.09 6.09 29.18
N SER A 369 -27.66 5.52 28.10
CA SER A 369 -28.97 5.90 27.51
C SER A 369 -29.13 7.38 27.11
N ILE A 370 -28.07 8.18 27.20
CA ILE A 370 -28.02 9.58 26.79
C ILE A 370 -26.81 9.76 25.89
N LEU A 371 -27.06 9.99 24.60
CA LEU A 371 -26.05 10.33 23.62
C LEU A 371 -26.12 11.84 23.34
N THR A 372 -25.09 12.58 23.76
CA THR A 372 -25.01 14.01 23.52
C THR A 372 -24.52 14.32 22.10
N THR A 373 -24.80 15.53 21.61
CA THR A 373 -24.28 16.01 20.32
C THR A 373 -22.74 16.06 20.28
N ALA A 374 -22.09 16.28 21.43
CA ALA A 374 -20.64 16.31 21.54
C ALA A 374 -20.06 14.89 21.38
N GLU A 375 -20.61 13.91 22.09
CA GLU A 375 -20.21 12.50 21.98
C GLU A 375 -20.44 11.97 20.55
N LEU A 376 -21.60 12.25 19.95
CA LEU A 376 -21.87 11.85 18.57
C LEU A 376 -20.87 12.49 17.58
N ARG A 377 -20.47 13.74 17.80
CA ARG A 377 -19.45 14.39 16.97
C ARG A 377 -18.10 13.69 17.10
N GLN A 378 -17.67 13.37 18.32
CA GLN A 378 -16.41 12.66 18.58
C GLN A 378 -16.42 11.26 17.96
N LEU A 379 -17.54 10.52 18.08
CA LEU A 379 -17.72 9.23 17.42
C LEU A 379 -17.57 9.35 15.89
N LYS A 380 -18.25 10.32 15.26
CA LYS A 380 -18.12 10.56 13.81
C LYS A 380 -16.71 10.98 13.41
N THR A 381 -16.03 11.77 14.23
CA THR A 381 -14.62 12.15 14.00
C THR A 381 -13.69 10.93 14.09
N ALA A 382 -13.84 10.08 15.11
CA ALA A 382 -13.10 8.83 15.23
C ALA A 382 -13.36 7.89 14.04
N ALA A 383 -14.62 7.73 13.64
CA ALA A 383 -15.01 6.91 12.50
C ALA A 383 -14.40 7.40 11.19
N SER A 384 -14.44 8.72 10.94
CA SER A 384 -13.75 9.33 9.80
C SER A 384 -12.23 9.14 9.88
N GLY A 385 -11.65 9.28 11.07
CA GLY A 385 -10.23 9.04 11.32
C GLY A 385 -9.81 7.61 10.98
N LEU A 386 -10.68 6.63 11.22
CA LEU A 386 -10.47 5.21 10.89
C LEU A 386 -10.97 4.80 9.48
N GLY A 387 -11.25 5.77 8.60
CA GLY A 387 -11.66 5.48 7.22
C GLY A 387 -13.09 4.93 7.07
N GLN A 388 -13.95 5.10 8.08
CA GLN A 388 -15.33 4.61 8.12
C GLN A 388 -16.30 5.73 8.48
N ALA A 389 -16.27 6.83 7.72
CA ALA A 389 -17.02 8.05 8.05
C ALA A 389 -18.52 7.83 8.30
N ASP A 390 -19.12 6.87 7.58
CA ASP A 390 -20.57 6.62 7.60
C ASP A 390 -21.00 5.66 8.72
N PHE A 391 -20.05 5.13 9.51
CA PHE A 391 -20.31 4.07 10.51
C PHE A 391 -21.36 4.44 11.57
N PHE A 392 -21.51 5.73 11.87
CA PHE A 392 -22.42 6.25 12.90
C PHE A 392 -23.56 7.10 12.32
N ASP A 393 -23.85 7.01 11.03
CA ASP A 393 -24.90 7.83 10.41
C ASP A 393 -26.32 7.44 10.85
N ASP A 394 -26.49 6.24 11.40
CA ASP A 394 -27.72 5.79 12.00
C ASP A 394 -27.97 6.34 13.41
N LEU A 395 -26.95 6.92 14.07
CA LEU A 395 -27.08 7.49 15.40
C LEU A 395 -27.58 8.94 15.37
N ARG A 396 -28.45 9.29 16.32
CA ARG A 396 -28.90 10.66 16.58
C ARG A 396 -28.76 11.01 18.06
N PRO A 397 -28.55 12.29 18.41
CA PRO A 397 -28.53 12.70 19.82
C PRO A 397 -29.85 12.35 20.51
N THR A 398 -29.78 11.93 21.77
CA THR A 398 -30.97 11.64 22.56
C THR A 398 -31.76 12.93 22.79
N SER A 399 -33.01 12.96 22.35
CA SER A 399 -33.89 14.11 22.53
C SER A 399 -34.57 14.09 23.91
N PRO A 400 -35.06 15.24 24.40
CA PRO A 400 -35.90 15.27 25.60
C PRO A 400 -37.13 14.35 25.50
N GLN A 401 -37.69 14.19 24.30
CA GLN A 401 -38.84 13.31 24.06
C GLN A 401 -38.48 11.82 24.24
N ASP A 402 -37.29 11.41 23.80
CA ASP A 402 -36.79 10.05 24.00
C ASP A 402 -36.62 9.73 25.50
N LEU A 403 -36.15 10.70 26.30
CA LEU A 403 -36.04 10.56 27.76
C LEU A 403 -37.39 10.47 28.47
N MET A 404 -38.39 11.23 27.99
CA MET A 404 -39.75 11.14 28.54
C MET A 404 -40.41 9.81 28.19
N ALA A 405 -40.24 9.32 26.96
CA ALA A 405 -40.75 8.02 26.54
C ALA A 405 -40.11 6.86 27.31
N ALA A 406 -38.82 6.96 27.66
CA ALA A 406 -38.12 5.97 28.46
C ALA A 406 -38.58 5.91 29.93
N ARG A 407 -39.11 7.01 30.49
CA ARG A 407 -39.70 7.04 31.85
C ARG A 407 -41.11 6.47 31.94
N LEU A 408 -41.78 6.29 30.81
CA LEU A 408 -43.14 5.77 30.69
C LEU A 408 -43.19 4.26 30.40
N ARG A 409 -42.02 3.64 30.19
CA ARG A 409 -41.80 2.20 30.10
C ARG A 409 -41.19 1.71 31.39
#